data_AF-A0A5U6KSM5-F1
#
_entry.id   AF-A0A5U6KSM5-F1
#
_cell.length_a   1.000
_cell.length_b   1.000
_cell.length_c   1.000
_cell.angle_alpha   90.00
_cell.angle_beta   90.00
_cell.angle_gamma   90.00
#
_symmetry.space_group_name_H-M   'P 1'
#
loop_
_entity.id
_entity.type
_entity.pdbx_description
1 polymer ?
#
loop_
_entity_poly.entity_id
_entity_poly.type
_entity_poly.pdbx_seq_one_letter_code
_entity_poly.pdbx_strand_id
1 'polypeptide(L)'
;MNRQSWLLNLSLLKTHPAFRAVFLARFISIVSLGLLGVAVPVQIQMMTHSTWQVGLSVTLTGGAMFIGLMVGGVLADRYERKKVILLARGTCGIGFIGLCVNALLPEPSLLAIYLLGLWDGFFASLGVTALLAATPALVGRENLMQAGAITMLTVRLGSVISPMLGGILLASGGVAWNYGLAAAGTFITLLPLLTLPRLP
;
A
#
# COMPACT_ATOMS: atom_id res chain seq x y z
N MET A 1 7.73 -39.83 2.78
CA MET A 1 8.55 -38.96 3.64
C MET A 1 8.68 -37.59 2.98
N ASN A 2 7.91 -36.60 3.48
CA ASN A 2 7.98 -35.21 3.00
C ASN A 2 9.34 -34.62 3.37
N ARG A 3 10.17 -34.28 2.37
CA ARG A 3 11.33 -33.41 2.60
C ARG A 3 10.80 -32.07 3.12
N GLN A 4 11.01 -31.79 4.40
CA GLN A 4 10.81 -30.46 4.95
C GLN A 4 11.81 -29.52 4.26
N SER A 5 11.34 -28.80 3.24
CA SER A 5 12.13 -27.74 2.64
C SER A 5 12.28 -26.63 3.68
N TRP A 6 13.51 -26.39 4.13
CA TRP A 6 13.88 -25.25 4.98
C TRP A 6 13.55 -23.89 4.33
N LEU A 7 13.26 -23.89 3.02
CA LEU A 7 12.90 -22.71 2.24
C LEU A 7 11.37 -22.58 2.09
N LEU A 8 10.92 -21.33 2.04
CA LEU A 8 9.51 -20.98 1.88
C LEU A 8 8.99 -21.51 0.53
N ASN A 9 7.93 -22.32 0.58
CA ASN A 9 7.37 -22.91 -0.63
C ASN A 9 6.59 -21.85 -1.43
N LEU A 10 7.06 -21.53 -2.63
CA LEU A 10 6.48 -20.53 -3.53
C LEU A 10 5.55 -21.13 -4.61
N SER A 11 5.14 -22.40 -4.46
CA SER A 11 4.31 -23.10 -5.45
C SER A 11 3.02 -22.35 -5.82
N LEU A 12 2.39 -21.68 -4.85
CA LEU A 12 1.14 -20.91 -5.08
C LEU A 12 1.28 -19.81 -6.13
N LEU A 13 2.46 -19.20 -6.27
CA LEU A 13 2.70 -18.17 -7.29
C LEU A 13 2.69 -18.76 -8.71
N LYS A 14 2.97 -20.06 -8.85
CA LYS A 14 2.92 -20.77 -10.14
C LYS A 14 1.52 -21.32 -10.42
N THR A 15 0.88 -21.91 -9.41
CA THR A 15 -0.38 -22.65 -9.57
C THR A 15 -1.63 -21.76 -9.56
N HIS A 16 -1.61 -20.64 -8.83
CA HIS A 16 -2.79 -19.76 -8.67
C HIS A 16 -2.55 -18.40 -9.36
N PRO A 17 -2.99 -18.20 -10.62
CA PRO A 17 -2.71 -16.98 -11.37
C PRO A 17 -3.34 -15.73 -10.73
N ALA A 18 -4.54 -15.85 -10.16
CA ALA A 18 -5.20 -14.75 -9.46
C ALA A 18 -4.45 -14.35 -8.18
N PHE A 19 -3.92 -15.33 -7.43
CA PHE A 19 -3.08 -15.05 -6.27
C PHE A 19 -1.74 -14.42 -6.68
N ARG A 20 -1.13 -14.84 -7.80
CA ARG A 20 0.07 -14.20 -8.35
C ARG A 20 -0.18 -12.74 -8.70
N ALA A 21 -1.33 -12.42 -9.30
CA ALA A 21 -1.72 -11.04 -9.60
C ALA A 21 -1.84 -10.19 -8.33
N VAL A 22 -2.48 -10.72 -7.29
CA VAL A 22 -2.54 -10.08 -5.97
C VAL A 22 -1.16 -9.91 -5.35
N PHE A 23 -0.30 -10.92 -5.42
CA PHE A 23 1.06 -10.86 -4.88
C PHE A 23 1.87 -9.73 -5.52
N LEU A 24 1.85 -9.64 -6.86
CA LEU A 24 2.57 -8.59 -7.58
C LEU A 24 2.03 -7.20 -7.23
N ALA A 25 0.70 -7.04 -7.24
CA ALA A 25 0.03 -5.81 -6.83
C ALA A 25 0.39 -5.42 -5.38
N ARG A 26 0.42 -6.39 -4.47
CA ARG A 26 0.74 -6.17 -3.06
C ARG A 26 2.20 -5.77 -2.88
N PHE A 27 3.13 -6.43 -3.57
CA PHE A 27 4.55 -6.09 -3.52
C PHE A 27 4.80 -4.66 -3.96
N ILE A 28 4.31 -4.29 -5.15
CA ILE A 28 4.43 -2.93 -5.68
C ILE A 28 3.78 -1.93 -4.72
N SER A 29 2.60 -2.23 -4.18
CA SER A 29 1.94 -1.36 -3.21
C SER A 29 2.75 -1.16 -1.93
N ILE A 30 3.39 -2.20 -1.39
CA ILE A 30 4.19 -2.07 -0.17
C ILE A 30 5.39 -1.16 -0.46
N VAL A 31 6.01 -1.33 -1.63
CA VAL A 31 7.10 -0.45 -2.06
C VAL A 31 6.60 0.99 -2.18
N SER A 32 5.51 1.24 -2.89
CA SER A 32 4.92 2.58 -3.06
C SER A 32 4.55 3.23 -1.72
N LEU A 33 3.86 2.53 -0.82
CA LEU A 33 3.51 3.05 0.50
C LEU A 33 4.74 3.33 1.35
N GLY A 34 5.77 2.49 1.24
CA GLY A 34 7.03 2.71 1.93
C GLY A 34 7.77 3.96 1.45
N LEU A 35 7.73 4.28 0.15
CA LEU A 35 8.27 5.55 -0.36
C LEU A 35 7.60 6.76 0.30
N LEU A 36 6.27 6.71 0.49
CA LEU A 36 5.54 7.77 1.21
C LEU A 36 5.92 7.83 2.69
N GLY A 37 6.10 6.66 3.31
CA GLY A 37 6.55 6.54 4.69
C GLY A 37 7.91 7.20 4.94
N VAL A 38 8.74 7.35 3.90
CA VAL A 38 9.99 8.13 3.95
C VAL A 38 9.73 9.59 3.57
N ALA A 39 9.03 9.84 2.47
CA ALA A 39 8.90 11.18 1.90
C ALA A 39 8.06 12.14 2.75
N VAL A 40 6.95 11.67 3.34
CA VAL A 40 6.05 12.52 4.13
C VAL A 40 6.73 13.08 5.39
N PRO A 41 7.36 12.26 6.26
CA PRO A 41 8.09 12.78 7.42
C PRO A 41 9.20 13.76 7.03
N VAL A 42 9.95 13.42 5.98
CA VAL A 42 11.06 14.24 5.49
C VAL A 42 10.55 15.59 4.96
N GLN A 43 9.48 15.60 4.16
CA GLN A 43 8.90 16.83 3.63
C GLN A 43 8.42 17.75 4.76
N ILE A 44 7.68 17.21 5.73
CA ILE A 44 7.20 18.01 6.86
C ILE A 44 8.38 18.58 7.65
N GLN A 45 9.40 17.77 7.95
CA GLN A 45 10.57 18.23 8.68
C GLN A 45 11.35 19.31 7.92
N MET A 46 11.47 19.21 6.60
CA MET A 46 12.12 20.25 5.78
C MET A 46 11.32 21.55 5.78
N MET A 47 9.99 21.48 5.79
CA MET A 47 9.12 22.65 5.74
C MET A 47 9.03 23.37 7.09
N THR A 48 9.06 22.62 8.20
CA THR A 48 8.60 23.16 9.49
C THR A 48 9.61 22.99 10.61
N HIS A 49 10.68 22.24 10.37
CA HIS A 49 11.72 21.91 11.34
C HIS A 49 11.19 21.32 12.67
N SER A 50 9.98 20.77 12.67
CA SER A 50 9.28 20.32 13.88
C SER A 50 8.93 18.84 13.84
N THR A 51 9.60 18.05 14.67
CA THR A 51 9.30 16.63 14.86
C THR A 51 7.89 16.41 15.41
N TRP A 52 7.34 17.38 16.14
CA TRP A 52 5.96 17.34 16.62
C TRP A 52 4.96 17.27 15.48
N GLN A 53 5.15 18.08 14.43
CA GLN A 53 4.26 18.10 13.28
C GLN A 53 4.37 16.84 12.41
N VAL A 54 5.55 16.22 12.37
CA VAL A 54 5.75 14.89 11.78
C VAL A 54 4.94 13.86 12.56
N GLY A 55 5.07 13.84 13.89
CA GLY A 55 4.31 12.94 14.78
C GLY A 55 2.80 13.11 14.64
N LEU A 56 2.33 14.35 14.55
CA LEU A 56 0.92 14.66 14.30
C LEU A 56 0.45 14.08 12.96
N SER A 57 1.23 14.24 11.89
CA SER A 57 0.88 13.67 10.58
C SER A 57 0.71 12.15 10.64
N VAL A 58 1.67 11.46 11.25
CA VAL A 58 1.64 9.99 11.37
C VAL A 58 0.45 9.55 12.22
N THR A 59 0.16 10.29 13.29
CA THR A 59 -0.99 10.03 14.18
C THR A 59 -2.31 10.21 13.44
N LEU A 60 -2.47 11.28 12.65
CA LEU A 60 -3.66 11.54 11.85
C LEU A 60 -3.87 10.41 10.82
N THR A 61 -2.85 10.09 10.04
CA THR A 61 -2.89 8.97 9.06
C THR A 61 -3.24 7.65 9.74
N GLY A 62 -2.62 7.34 10.89
CA GLY A 62 -2.91 6.14 11.68
C GLY A 62 -4.35 6.12 12.22
N GLY A 63 -4.88 7.26 12.66
CA GLY A 63 -6.27 7.40 13.11
C GLY A 63 -7.26 7.15 11.98
N ALA A 64 -7.03 7.74 10.79
CA ALA A 64 -7.84 7.47 9.62
C ALA A 64 -7.75 6.01 9.16
N MET A 65 -6.56 5.41 9.23
CA MET A 65 -6.35 3.99 8.95
C MET A 65 -7.13 3.10 9.93
N PHE A 66 -7.16 3.44 11.22
CA PHE A 66 -7.94 2.71 12.21
C PHE A 66 -9.44 2.73 11.89
N ILE A 67 -9.98 3.91 11.57
CA ILE A 67 -11.39 4.07 11.16
C ILE A 67 -11.65 3.31 9.86
N GLY A 68 -10.77 3.43 8.88
CA GLY A 68 -10.91 2.76 7.59
C GLY A 68 -10.80 1.24 7.70
N LEU A 69 -10.00 0.67 8.61
CA LEU A 69 -10.01 -0.78 8.86
C LEU A 69 -11.38 -1.27 9.36
N MET A 70 -12.04 -0.51 10.24
CA MET A 70 -13.38 -0.84 10.75
C MET A 70 -14.43 -0.78 9.63
N VAL A 71 -14.44 0.34 8.88
CA VAL A 71 -15.37 0.55 7.75
C VAL A 71 -15.11 -0.45 6.62
N GLY A 72 -13.85 -0.72 6.34
CA GLY A 72 -13.39 -1.61 5.29
C GLY A 72 -13.77 -3.07 5.52
N GLY A 73 -13.86 -3.52 6.78
CA GLY A 73 -14.41 -4.83 7.09
C GLY A 73 -15.87 -4.94 6.67
N VAL A 74 -16.71 -3.98 7.10
CA VAL A 74 -18.14 -3.95 6.75
C VAL A 74 -18.35 -3.84 5.24
N LEU A 75 -17.56 -3.02 4.55
CA LEU A 75 -17.64 -2.90 3.09
C LEU A 75 -17.20 -4.18 2.38
N ALA A 76 -16.17 -4.87 2.87
CA ALA A 76 -15.69 -6.13 2.30
C ALA A 76 -16.67 -7.30 2.48
N ASP A 77 -17.59 -7.20 3.46
CA ASP A 77 -18.66 -8.18 3.68
C ASP A 77 -19.91 -7.88 2.86
N ARG A 78 -20.19 -6.60 2.55
CA ARG A 78 -21.42 -6.18 1.85
C ARG A 78 -21.25 -5.98 0.34
N TYR A 79 -20.04 -5.66 -0.12
CA TYR A 79 -19.77 -5.33 -1.51
C TYR A 79 -18.74 -6.28 -2.12
N GLU A 80 -18.78 -6.40 -3.45
CA GLU A 80 -17.82 -7.18 -4.21
C GLU A 80 -16.38 -6.72 -3.92
N ARG A 81 -15.57 -7.60 -3.35
CA ARG A 81 -14.24 -7.27 -2.81
C ARG A 81 -13.30 -6.73 -3.88
N LYS A 82 -13.40 -7.23 -5.11
CA LYS A 82 -12.62 -6.72 -6.26
C LYS A 82 -12.87 -5.23 -6.48
N LYS A 83 -14.12 -4.77 -6.42
CA LYS A 83 -14.47 -3.36 -6.63
C LYS A 83 -13.95 -2.48 -5.50
N VAL A 84 -14.09 -2.93 -4.25
CA VAL A 84 -13.56 -2.21 -3.08
C VAL A 84 -12.04 -2.05 -3.19
N ILE A 85 -11.32 -3.12 -3.57
CA ILE A 85 -9.87 -3.08 -3.77
C ILE A 85 -9.50 -2.07 -4.87
N LEU A 86 -10.16 -2.14 -6.04
CA LEU A 86 -9.84 -1.25 -7.17
C LEU A 86 -10.14 0.22 -6.83
N LEU A 87 -11.27 0.49 -6.16
CA LEU A 87 -11.64 1.82 -5.71
C LEU A 87 -10.58 2.37 -4.74
N ALA A 88 -10.26 1.62 -3.69
CA ALA A 88 -9.26 2.00 -2.71
C ALA A 88 -7.90 2.31 -3.36
N ARG A 89 -7.45 1.47 -4.29
CA ARG A 89 -6.19 1.68 -5.00
C ARG A 89 -6.22 2.91 -5.91
N GLY A 90 -7.32 3.12 -6.62
CA GLY A 90 -7.51 4.30 -7.46
C GLY A 90 -7.49 5.59 -6.65
N THR A 91 -8.23 5.64 -5.54
CA THR A 91 -8.30 6.82 -4.66
C THR A 91 -6.98 7.11 -3.96
N CYS A 92 -6.22 6.08 -3.54
CA CYS A 92 -4.86 6.26 -3.01
C CYS A 92 -3.92 6.83 -4.09
N GLY A 93 -3.96 6.29 -5.32
CA GLY A 93 -3.15 6.79 -6.42
C GLY A 93 -3.38 8.28 -6.71
N ILE A 94 -4.65 8.72 -6.66
CA ILE A 94 -5.01 10.15 -6.77
C ILE A 94 -4.43 10.94 -5.60
N GLY A 95 -4.51 10.43 -4.37
CA GLY A 95 -3.89 11.05 -3.20
C GLY A 95 -2.38 11.23 -3.35
N PHE A 96 -1.67 10.25 -3.95
CA PHE A 96 -0.22 10.33 -4.17
C PHE A 96 0.14 11.34 -5.25
N ILE A 97 -0.68 11.49 -6.30
CA ILE A 97 -0.56 12.60 -7.24
C ILE A 97 -0.74 13.93 -6.49
N GLY A 98 -1.74 14.04 -5.61
CA GLY A 98 -1.95 15.23 -4.79
C GLY A 98 -0.72 15.59 -3.95
N LEU A 99 -0.08 14.60 -3.31
CA LEU A 99 1.16 14.80 -2.55
C LEU A 99 2.32 15.24 -3.46
N CYS A 100 2.44 14.63 -4.65
CA CYS A 100 3.45 14.99 -5.64
C CYS A 100 3.29 16.44 -6.10
N VAL A 101 2.08 16.84 -6.47
CA VAL A 101 1.76 18.21 -6.88
C VAL A 101 2.06 19.19 -5.74
N ASN A 102 1.62 18.88 -4.52
CA ASN A 102 1.89 19.72 -3.35
C ASN A 102 3.40 19.89 -3.10
N ALA A 103 4.20 18.86 -3.32
CA ALA A 103 5.65 18.92 -3.17
C ALA A 103 6.37 19.71 -4.26
N LEU A 104 5.74 19.89 -5.42
CA LEU A 104 6.28 20.67 -6.55
C LEU A 104 5.86 22.15 -6.49
N LEU A 105 4.95 22.53 -5.60
CA LEU A 105 4.57 23.92 -5.41
C LEU A 105 5.74 24.73 -4.83
N PRO A 106 5.86 26.03 -5.19
CA PRO A 106 6.85 26.92 -4.59
C PRO A 106 6.72 27.01 -3.07
N GLU A 107 5.48 26.98 -2.58
CA GLU A 107 5.14 26.94 -1.16
C GLU A 107 4.25 25.72 -0.89
N PRO A 108 4.85 24.56 -0.53
CA PRO A 108 4.08 23.38 -0.19
C PRO A 108 3.17 23.61 1.01
N SER A 109 1.95 23.06 0.99
CA SER A 109 0.98 23.20 2.08
C SER A 109 1.09 22.04 3.07
N LEU A 110 1.33 22.35 4.35
CA LEU A 110 1.32 21.36 5.42
C LEU A 110 -0.08 20.77 5.62
N LEU A 111 -1.11 21.61 5.53
CA LEU A 111 -2.50 21.20 5.68
C LEU A 111 -2.91 20.20 4.57
N ALA A 112 -2.43 20.40 3.34
CA ALA A 112 -2.63 19.44 2.27
C ALA A 112 -2.01 18.07 2.60
N ILE A 113 -0.81 18.03 3.18
CA ILE A 113 -0.16 16.78 3.59
C ILE A 113 -1.02 16.05 4.64
N TYR A 114 -1.57 16.76 5.64
CA TYR A 114 -2.43 16.17 6.65
C TYR A 114 -3.73 15.61 6.07
N LEU A 115 -4.41 16.38 5.22
CA LEU A 115 -5.66 15.93 4.58
C LEU A 115 -5.42 14.73 3.65
N LEU A 116 -4.34 14.75 2.88
CA LEU A 116 -3.97 13.64 1.99
C LEU A 116 -3.50 12.41 2.77
N GLY A 117 -2.85 12.60 3.92
CA GLY A 117 -2.50 11.52 4.85
C GLY A 117 -3.73 10.86 5.47
N LEU A 118 -4.71 11.65 5.92
CA LEU A 118 -6.01 11.14 6.38
C LEU A 118 -6.74 10.38 5.27
N TRP A 119 -6.79 10.97 4.07
CA TRP A 119 -7.39 10.35 2.89
C TRP A 119 -6.74 8.99 2.58
N ASP A 120 -5.42 8.95 2.47
CA ASP A 120 -4.72 7.72 2.13
C ASP A 120 -4.84 6.66 3.23
N GLY A 121 -4.67 7.03 4.50
CA GLY A 121 -4.83 6.11 5.63
C GLY A 121 -6.20 5.43 5.60
N PHE A 122 -7.27 6.22 5.37
CA PHE A 122 -8.63 5.71 5.26
C PHE A 122 -8.79 4.76 4.06
N PHE A 123 -8.47 5.20 2.84
CA PHE A 123 -8.72 4.37 1.64
C PHE A 123 -7.79 3.15 1.55
N ALA A 124 -6.52 3.29 1.94
CA ALA A 124 -5.55 2.19 1.91
C ALA A 124 -5.99 1.04 2.82
N SER A 125 -6.56 1.35 3.99
CA SER A 125 -7.07 0.33 4.90
C SER A 125 -8.28 -0.43 4.35
N LEU A 126 -9.19 0.24 3.60
CA LEU A 126 -10.28 -0.46 2.89
C LEU A 126 -9.74 -1.50 1.91
N GLY A 127 -8.69 -1.14 1.16
CA GLY A 127 -8.04 -2.05 0.22
C GLY A 127 -7.35 -3.23 0.92
N VAL A 128 -6.78 -3.01 2.11
CA VAL A 128 -6.15 -4.07 2.91
C VAL A 128 -7.19 -5.05 3.42
N THR A 129 -8.30 -4.59 4.01
CA THR A 129 -9.33 -5.48 4.57
C THR A 129 -10.02 -6.29 3.48
N ALA A 130 -10.37 -5.65 2.36
CA ALA A 130 -10.99 -6.33 1.22
C ALA A 130 -10.04 -7.39 0.62
N LEU A 131 -8.74 -7.14 0.59
CA LEU A 131 -7.74 -8.11 0.12
C LEU A 131 -7.59 -9.31 1.07
N LEU A 132 -7.56 -9.05 2.38
CA LEU A 132 -7.52 -10.13 3.38
C LEU A 132 -8.78 -11.00 3.30
N ALA A 133 -9.95 -10.38 3.16
CA ALA A 133 -11.22 -11.09 2.98
C ALA A 133 -11.29 -11.89 1.66
N ALA A 134 -10.65 -11.41 0.59
CA ALA A 134 -10.58 -12.10 -0.69
C ALA A 134 -9.58 -13.26 -0.73
N THR A 135 -8.57 -13.25 0.14
CA THR A 135 -7.46 -14.22 0.10
C THR A 135 -7.93 -15.69 0.13
N PRO A 136 -8.85 -16.12 1.02
CA PRO A 136 -9.34 -17.50 1.03
C PRO A 136 -9.99 -17.95 -0.28
N ALA A 137 -10.70 -17.04 -0.97
CA ALA A 137 -11.33 -17.33 -2.26
C ALA A 137 -10.31 -17.48 -3.40
N LEU A 138 -9.11 -16.92 -3.25
CA LEU A 138 -8.05 -16.94 -4.26
C LEU A 138 -7.14 -18.16 -4.18
N VAL A 139 -6.94 -18.72 -2.99
CA VAL A 139 -5.97 -19.81 -2.75
C VAL A 139 -6.59 -21.08 -2.19
N GLY A 140 -7.84 -21.05 -1.72
CA GLY A 140 -8.43 -22.18 -0.97
C GLY A 140 -8.03 -22.17 0.51
N ARG A 141 -8.84 -22.82 1.36
CA ARG A 141 -8.65 -22.80 2.83
C ARG A 141 -7.39 -23.55 3.27
N GLU A 142 -7.07 -24.61 2.56
CA GLU A 142 -5.90 -25.48 2.76
C GLU A 142 -4.57 -24.76 2.52
N ASN A 143 -4.55 -23.72 1.69
CA ASN A 143 -3.34 -22.99 1.32
C ASN A 143 -3.16 -21.67 2.09
N LEU A 144 -4.05 -21.34 3.03
CA LEU A 144 -4.04 -20.06 3.75
C LEU A 144 -2.74 -19.80 4.50
N MET A 145 -2.20 -20.81 5.18
CA MET A 145 -0.94 -20.68 5.92
C MET A 145 0.22 -20.35 4.96
N GLN A 146 0.29 -21.01 3.80
CA GLN A 146 1.32 -20.76 2.80
C GLN A 146 1.14 -19.39 2.14
N ALA A 147 -0.09 -18.98 1.82
CA ALA A 147 -0.38 -17.64 1.28
C ALA A 147 -0.03 -16.54 2.28
N GLY A 148 -0.32 -16.75 3.57
CA GLY A 148 0.09 -15.87 4.66
C GLY A 148 1.61 -15.73 4.76
N ALA A 149 2.35 -16.85 4.70
CA ALA A 149 3.81 -16.84 4.71
C ALA A 149 4.41 -16.08 3.52
N ILE A 150 3.88 -16.30 2.30
CA ILE A 150 4.29 -15.57 1.10
C ILE A 150 4.02 -14.06 1.26
N THR A 151 2.83 -13.70 1.73
CA THR A 151 2.45 -12.29 1.95
C THR A 151 3.35 -11.62 2.99
N MET A 152 3.67 -12.32 4.07
CA MET A 152 4.57 -11.82 5.11
C MET A 152 5.99 -11.59 4.56
N LEU A 153 6.50 -12.52 3.75
CA LEU A 153 7.76 -12.35 3.04
C LEU A 153 7.74 -11.09 2.16
N THR A 154 6.66 -10.88 1.40
CA THR A 154 6.45 -9.66 0.59
C THR A 154 6.55 -8.39 1.45
N VAL A 155 5.88 -8.37 2.60
CA VAL A 155 5.90 -7.23 3.54
C VAL A 155 7.31 -6.99 4.06
N ARG A 156 8.03 -8.03 4.47
CA ARG A 156 9.40 -7.90 4.99
C ARG A 156 10.36 -7.39 3.93
N LEU A 157 10.35 -7.98 2.73
CA LEU A 157 11.16 -7.50 1.61
C LEU A 157 10.83 -6.05 1.26
N GLY A 158 9.54 -5.73 1.13
CA GLY A 158 9.10 -4.37 0.85
C GLY A 158 9.51 -3.37 1.92
N SER A 159 9.49 -3.74 3.21
CA SER A 159 9.91 -2.87 4.32
C SER A 159 11.40 -2.55 4.33
N VAL A 160 12.23 -3.36 3.67
CA VAL A 160 13.68 -3.11 3.53
C VAL A 160 13.97 -2.39 2.22
N ILE A 161 13.32 -2.81 1.13
CA ILE A 161 13.56 -2.24 -0.20
C ILE A 161 13.02 -0.81 -0.29
N SER A 162 11.87 -0.53 0.32
CA SER A 162 11.24 0.79 0.19
C SER A 162 12.01 1.92 0.85
N PRO A 163 12.56 1.82 2.08
CA PRO A 163 13.32 2.94 2.65
C PRO A 163 14.64 3.15 1.94
N MET A 164 15.28 2.07 1.46
CA MET A 164 16.48 2.14 0.65
C MET A 164 16.24 2.91 -0.65
N LEU A 165 15.20 2.54 -1.42
CA LEU A 165 14.82 3.26 -2.63
C LEU A 165 14.39 4.70 -2.32
N GLY A 166 13.63 4.89 -1.24
CA GLY A 166 13.13 6.21 -0.85
C GLY A 166 14.27 7.17 -0.52
N GLY A 167 15.27 6.72 0.24
CA GLY A 167 16.46 7.50 0.56
C GLY A 167 17.27 7.87 -0.69
N ILE A 168 17.48 6.93 -1.62
CA ILE A 168 18.18 7.20 -2.89
C ILE A 168 17.42 8.23 -3.73
N LEU A 169 16.09 8.09 -3.84
CA LEU A 169 15.25 9.03 -4.59
C LEU A 169 15.20 10.41 -3.96
N LEU A 170 15.21 10.49 -2.62
CA LEU A 170 15.32 11.75 -1.91
C LEU A 170 16.64 12.46 -2.22
N ALA A 171 17.75 11.72 -2.24
CA ALA A 171 19.08 12.28 -2.50
C ALA A 171 19.25 12.78 -3.94
N SER A 172 18.60 12.15 -4.92
CA SER A 172 18.74 12.51 -6.35
C SER A 172 17.70 13.50 -6.86
N GLY A 173 16.44 13.37 -6.42
CA GLY A 173 15.29 14.10 -6.97
C GLY A 173 14.32 14.66 -5.94
N GLY A 174 14.66 14.59 -4.65
CA GLY A 174 13.83 15.12 -3.57
C GLY A 174 12.54 14.34 -3.31
N VAL A 175 11.64 14.94 -2.55
CA VAL A 175 10.38 14.32 -2.10
C VAL A 175 9.39 14.10 -3.24
N ALA A 176 9.40 14.93 -4.28
CA ALA A 176 8.48 14.81 -5.41
C ALA A 176 8.68 13.50 -6.20
N TRP A 177 9.93 13.05 -6.40
CA TRP A 177 10.22 11.77 -7.06
C TRP A 177 9.66 10.57 -6.31
N ASN A 178 9.70 10.61 -4.97
CA ASN A 178 9.10 9.57 -4.14
C ASN A 178 7.58 9.50 -4.35
N TYR A 179 6.91 10.65 -4.33
CA TYR A 179 5.46 10.71 -4.57
C TYR A 179 5.07 10.29 -5.99
N GLY A 180 5.80 10.77 -7.00
CA GLY A 180 5.56 10.42 -8.39
C GLY A 180 5.70 8.92 -8.66
N LEU A 181 6.76 8.29 -8.15
CA LEU A 181 6.95 6.84 -8.29
C LEU A 181 5.97 6.04 -7.43
N ALA A 182 5.60 6.52 -6.25
CA ALA A 182 4.55 5.90 -5.42
C ALA A 182 3.20 5.92 -6.15
N ALA A 183 2.83 7.06 -6.76
CA ALA A 183 1.63 7.21 -7.56
C ALA A 183 1.65 6.26 -8.77
N ALA A 184 2.71 6.31 -9.58
CA ALA A 184 2.86 5.46 -10.75
C ALA A 184 2.79 3.97 -10.38
N GLY A 185 3.53 3.55 -9.34
CA GLY A 185 3.50 2.18 -8.83
C GLY A 185 2.09 1.76 -8.41
N THR A 186 1.36 2.64 -7.73
CA THR A 186 -0.01 2.37 -7.28
C THR A 186 -0.98 2.20 -8.44
N PHE A 187 -0.91 3.04 -9.48
CA PHE A 187 -1.72 2.86 -10.69
C PHE A 187 -1.34 1.59 -11.46
N ILE A 188 -0.05 1.26 -11.55
CA ILE A 188 0.42 0.00 -12.16
C ILE A 188 -0.19 -1.21 -11.46
N THR A 189 -0.45 -1.15 -10.14
CA THR A 189 -1.11 -2.25 -9.42
C THR A 189 -2.54 -2.52 -9.89
N LEU A 190 -3.23 -1.56 -10.52
CA LEU A 190 -4.58 -1.77 -11.04
C LEU A 190 -4.58 -2.79 -12.18
N LEU A 191 -3.54 -2.82 -13.03
CA LEU A 191 -3.44 -3.73 -14.17
C LEU A 191 -3.55 -5.21 -13.78
N PRO A 192 -2.72 -5.76 -12.85
CA PRO A 192 -2.89 -7.13 -12.42
C PRO A 192 -4.22 -7.34 -11.66
N LEU A 193 -4.70 -6.36 -10.89
CA LEU A 193 -5.96 -6.50 -10.13
C LEU A 193 -7.21 -6.54 -11.01
N LEU A 194 -7.17 -5.92 -12.19
CA LEU A 194 -8.25 -6.01 -13.18
C LEU A 194 -8.45 -7.44 -13.71
N THR A 195 -7.39 -8.27 -13.71
CA THR A 195 -7.45 -9.67 -14.14
C THR A 195 -8.12 -10.61 -13.13
N LEU A 196 -8.43 -10.13 -11.92
CA LEU A 196 -9.05 -10.96 -10.89
C LEU A 196 -10.47 -11.39 -11.29
N PRO A 197 -10.89 -12.62 -10.95
CA PRO A 197 -12.28 -13.02 -11.07
C PRO A 197 -13.17 -12.18 -10.14
N ARG A 198 -14.49 -12.25 -10.32
CA ARG A 198 -15.42 -11.64 -9.36
C ARG A 198 -15.23 -12.29 -7.99
N LEU A 199 -15.06 -11.47 -6.97
CA LEU A 199 -14.83 -11.89 -5.60
C LEU A 199 -16.05 -11.46 -4.79
N PRO A 200 -16.99 -12.39 -4.49
CA PRO A 200 -18.09 -12.10 -3.58
C PRO A 200 -17.54 -11.77 -2.19
#